data_AF-A0A2Y9G1W5-F1
#
_entry.id   AF-A0A2Y9G1W5-F1
#
_cell.length_a   1.000
_cell.length_b   1.000
_cell.length_c   1.000
_cell.angle_alpha   90.00
_cell.angle_beta   90.00
_cell.angle_gamma   90.00
#
_symmetry.space_group_name_H-M   'P 1'
#
loop_
_entity.id
_entity.type
_entity.pdbx_description
1 polymer ?
#
loop_
_entity_poly.entity_id
_entity_poly.type
_entity_poly.pdbx_seq_one_letter_code
_entity_poly.pdbx_strand_id
1 'polypeptide(L)'
;MAPWSSSSRGRRVCCCVLIGLGVLVLGAAVTAGIRRWLQPSGHKQWEGAGTTAHISEIFLGRCFTYTQIIHPELRDKNCQKIWNAFKNSFISKDTCNITEEDYQPLIKLTTQTLPCNQTLFWSKTNVLVHRYTKAQKELFTLEDTLLGYMADDLIWCGSSGNSEMNYQSCPSRMENCSNSPVFVFWKTVSKKFAEAACGVVHVMLNGSISRAFVRNSIFGSIEVMNLHQERVHSLRAWVMHDIGGDFSDSCSGSSINDLRSIMREKNIPFTCQDDYKPVRYIQCVSHPEHSSCP
;
A
#
# COMPACT_ATOMS: atom_id res chain seq x y z
N MET A 1 40.57 64.38 61.17
CA MET A 1 40.61 63.37 60.08
C MET A 1 39.22 62.77 59.92
N ALA A 2 38.84 62.48 58.68
CA ALA A 2 37.50 62.28 58.07
C ALA A 2 36.45 61.42 58.80
N PRO A 3 35.17 61.54 58.38
CA PRO A 3 34.62 60.44 57.57
C PRO A 3 33.99 60.92 56.26
N TRP A 4 34.35 60.24 55.18
CA TRP A 4 33.81 60.42 53.84
C TRP A 4 32.68 59.44 53.54
N SER A 5 31.83 59.90 52.63
CA SER A 5 30.50 59.45 52.29
C SER A 5 30.40 58.13 51.49
N SER A 6 29.16 57.68 51.40
CA SER A 6 28.52 57.00 50.24
C SER A 6 28.39 55.47 50.31
N SER A 7 27.16 54.98 50.55
CA SER A 7 26.71 53.66 50.07
C SER A 7 25.18 53.47 50.21
N SER A 8 24.37 54.43 49.73
CA SER A 8 22.89 54.26 49.69
C SER A 8 22.32 54.20 48.27
N ARG A 9 23.10 54.57 47.24
CA ARG A 9 22.71 54.48 45.82
C ARG A 9 22.92 53.09 45.22
N GLY A 10 23.94 52.34 45.64
CA GLY A 10 24.27 51.02 45.08
C GLY A 10 23.22 49.94 45.38
N ARG A 11 22.63 49.94 46.58
CA ARG A 11 21.62 48.93 46.97
C ARG A 11 20.28 49.07 46.26
N ARG A 12 19.80 50.31 46.03
CA ARG A 12 18.53 50.54 45.30
C ARG A 12 18.66 50.21 43.82
N VAL A 13 19.79 50.58 43.19
CA VAL A 13 20.07 50.25 41.79
C VAL A 13 20.20 48.73 41.61
N CYS A 14 20.87 48.03 42.54
CA CYS A 14 21.00 46.58 42.51
C CYS A 14 19.63 45.86 42.61
N CYS A 15 18.75 46.29 43.53
CA CYS A 15 17.39 45.72 43.61
C CYS A 15 16.56 45.97 42.35
N CYS A 16 16.59 47.17 41.76
CA CYS A 16 15.85 47.44 40.53
C CYS A 16 16.37 46.63 39.33
N VAL A 17 17.69 46.42 39.25
CA VAL A 17 18.32 45.58 38.21
C VAL A 17 17.95 44.11 38.40
N LEU A 18 17.95 43.60 39.64
CA LEU A 18 17.54 42.23 39.95
C LEU A 18 16.05 41.98 39.69
N ILE A 19 15.18 42.94 40.03
CA ILE A 19 13.74 42.85 39.73
C ILE A 19 13.51 42.92 38.21
N GLY A 20 14.20 43.83 37.50
CA GLY A 20 14.12 43.94 36.04
C GLY A 20 14.59 42.67 35.32
N LEU A 21 15.69 42.07 35.77
CA LEU A 21 16.17 40.78 35.28
C LEU A 21 15.18 39.65 35.57
N GLY A 22 14.59 39.60 36.77
CA GLY A 22 13.57 38.61 37.12
C GLY A 22 12.34 38.68 36.23
N VAL A 23 11.84 39.88 35.94
CA VAL A 23 10.68 40.09 35.04
C VAL A 23 11.01 39.71 33.60
N LEU A 24 12.23 40.02 33.12
CA LEU A 24 12.68 39.62 31.78
C LEU A 24 12.81 38.10 31.64
N VAL A 25 13.35 37.41 32.67
CA VAL A 25 13.48 35.96 32.67
C VAL A 25 12.11 35.28 32.72
N LEU A 26 11.17 35.79 33.54
CA LEU A 26 9.79 35.30 33.58
C LEU A 26 9.06 35.54 32.26
N GLY A 27 9.21 36.72 31.65
CA GLY A 27 8.65 37.02 30.33
C GLY A 27 9.22 36.13 29.23
N ALA A 28 10.52 35.85 29.24
CA ALA A 28 11.17 34.91 28.33
C ALA A 28 10.71 33.46 28.55
N ALA A 29 10.52 33.03 29.80
CA ALA A 29 10.04 31.70 30.12
C ALA A 29 8.57 31.49 29.74
N VAL A 30 7.72 32.50 29.96
CA VAL A 30 6.31 32.50 29.56
C VAL A 30 6.18 32.52 28.04
N THR A 31 6.95 33.36 27.34
CA THR A 31 6.95 33.38 25.86
C THR A 31 7.53 32.10 25.27
N ALA A 32 8.57 31.50 25.88
CA ALA A 32 9.09 30.19 25.46
C ALA A 32 8.10 29.04 25.75
N GLY A 33 7.37 29.10 26.86
CA GLY A 33 6.30 28.17 27.21
C GLY A 33 5.13 28.27 26.23
N ILE A 34 4.66 29.49 25.95
CA ILE A 34 3.62 29.77 24.95
C ILE A 34 4.08 29.36 23.55
N ARG A 35 5.34 29.59 23.17
CA ARG A 35 5.91 29.18 21.88
C ARG A 35 6.04 27.65 21.74
N ARG A 36 6.34 26.94 22.84
CA ARG A 36 6.29 25.47 22.89
C ARG A 36 4.87 24.92 22.83
N TRP A 37 3.90 25.63 23.41
CA TRP A 37 2.50 25.23 23.44
C TRP A 37 1.76 25.55 22.13
N LEU A 38 2.19 26.59 21.40
CA LEU A 38 1.68 26.99 20.09
C LEU A 38 2.42 26.33 18.92
N GLN A 39 3.39 25.44 19.13
CA GLN A 39 3.86 24.63 18.02
C GLN A 39 2.71 23.71 17.61
N PRO A 40 2.19 23.83 16.37
CA PRO A 40 1.31 22.81 15.84
C PRO A 40 2.09 21.51 15.95
N SER A 41 1.42 20.43 16.35
CA SER A 41 1.90 19.06 16.21
C SER A 41 2.13 18.81 14.72
N GLY A 42 3.24 19.33 14.18
CA GLY A 42 3.57 19.25 12.78
C GLY A 42 3.62 17.78 12.43
N HIS A 43 2.94 17.41 11.36
CA HIS A 43 3.02 16.06 10.84
C HIS A 43 4.49 15.66 10.72
N LYS A 44 4.84 14.47 11.22
CA LYS A 44 6.17 13.91 10.97
C LYS A 44 6.37 13.90 9.45
N GLN A 45 7.38 14.62 8.98
CA GLN A 45 7.68 14.72 7.55
C GLN A 45 8.30 13.39 7.09
N TRP A 46 7.75 12.84 6.01
CA TRP A 46 8.27 11.65 5.33
C TRP A 46 8.79 12.03 3.93
N GLU A 47 9.62 11.17 3.36
CA GLU A 47 10.15 11.36 2.01
C GLU A 47 9.17 10.94 0.90
N GLY A 48 8.20 10.07 1.23
CA GLY A 48 7.21 9.61 0.28
C GLY A 48 6.09 10.63 0.05
N ALA A 49 5.39 10.49 -1.08
CA ALA A 49 4.20 11.28 -1.40
C ALA A 49 3.16 11.17 -0.27
N GLY A 50 2.45 12.28 -0.02
CA GLY A 50 1.35 12.31 0.93
C GLY A 50 0.14 11.51 0.47
N THR A 51 -0.88 11.50 1.31
CA THR A 51 -2.19 10.91 0.99
C THR A 51 -2.72 11.47 -0.33
N THR A 52 -3.30 10.61 -1.17
CA THR A 52 -3.89 11.00 -2.46
C THR A 52 -4.94 12.09 -2.25
N ALA A 53 -4.86 13.18 -3.04
CA ALA A 53 -5.86 14.25 -2.99
C ALA A 53 -7.26 13.70 -3.32
N HIS A 54 -8.28 14.17 -2.60
CA HIS A 54 -9.67 13.70 -2.75
C HIS A 54 -9.86 12.19 -2.56
N ILE A 55 -9.03 11.55 -1.73
CA ILE A 55 -9.10 10.11 -1.49
C ILE A 55 -10.49 9.63 -1.05
N SER A 56 -11.23 10.43 -0.27
CA SER A 56 -12.58 10.07 0.15
C SER A 56 -13.54 9.97 -1.03
N GLU A 57 -13.51 10.95 -1.91
CA GLU A 57 -14.36 11.06 -3.09
C GLU A 57 -14.00 9.98 -4.11
N ILE A 58 -12.71 9.73 -4.33
CA ILE A 58 -12.23 8.68 -5.23
C ILE A 58 -12.66 7.31 -4.70
N PHE A 59 -12.41 7.02 -3.43
CA PHE A 59 -12.73 5.73 -2.81
C PHE A 59 -14.24 5.47 -2.82
N LEU A 60 -15.05 6.45 -2.42
CA LEU A 60 -16.52 6.34 -2.44
C LEU A 60 -17.04 6.20 -3.87
N GLY A 61 -16.54 7.00 -4.81
CA GLY A 61 -16.93 6.94 -6.22
C GLY A 61 -16.64 5.55 -6.82
N ARG A 62 -15.48 4.98 -6.52
CA ARG A 62 -15.12 3.62 -6.92
C ARG A 62 -16.01 2.57 -6.27
N CYS A 63 -16.31 2.70 -4.98
CA CYS A 63 -17.22 1.80 -4.28
C CYS A 63 -18.61 1.78 -4.93
N PHE A 64 -19.20 2.96 -5.20
CA PHE A 64 -20.50 3.05 -5.85
C PHE A 64 -20.46 2.52 -7.28
N THR A 65 -19.42 2.84 -8.05
CA THR A 65 -19.25 2.30 -9.40
C THR A 65 -19.21 0.77 -9.39
N TYR A 66 -18.39 0.19 -8.51
CA TYR A 66 -18.22 -1.25 -8.40
C TYR A 66 -19.53 -1.94 -7.97
N THR A 67 -20.17 -1.46 -6.90
CA THR A 67 -21.34 -2.12 -6.32
C THR A 67 -22.65 -1.87 -7.06
N GLN A 68 -22.80 -0.70 -7.71
CA GLN A 68 -24.07 -0.33 -8.34
C GLN A 68 -24.10 -0.63 -9.85
N ILE A 69 -22.95 -0.52 -10.51
CA ILE A 69 -22.83 -0.59 -11.98
C ILE A 69 -22.15 -1.89 -12.42
N ILE A 70 -20.97 -2.21 -11.88
CA ILE A 70 -20.16 -3.34 -12.37
C ILE A 70 -20.69 -4.68 -11.81
N HIS A 71 -20.93 -4.74 -10.50
CA HIS A 71 -21.33 -5.91 -9.74
C HIS A 71 -22.64 -5.66 -8.98
N PRO A 72 -23.79 -5.61 -9.67
CA PRO A 72 -25.08 -5.29 -9.07
C PRO A 72 -25.53 -6.28 -7.98
N GLU A 73 -24.92 -7.47 -7.93
CA GLU A 73 -25.10 -8.45 -6.85
C GLU A 73 -24.53 -7.99 -5.50
N LEU A 74 -23.71 -6.92 -5.47
CA LEU A 74 -23.12 -6.33 -4.25
C LEU A 74 -23.77 -4.99 -3.87
N ARG A 75 -24.97 -4.68 -4.39
CA ARG A 75 -25.66 -3.40 -4.14
C ARG A 75 -25.99 -3.12 -2.68
N ASP A 76 -26.09 -4.16 -1.86
CA ASP A 76 -26.37 -4.10 -0.42
C ASP A 76 -25.17 -3.57 0.40
N LYS A 77 -23.97 -3.53 -0.19
CA LYS A 77 -22.77 -3.02 0.46
C LYS A 77 -22.89 -1.52 0.75
N ASN A 78 -22.72 -1.15 2.02
CA ASN A 78 -22.77 0.23 2.45
C ASN A 78 -21.40 0.92 2.27
N CYS A 79 -21.24 1.65 1.15
CA CYS A 79 -20.00 2.35 0.81
C CYS A 79 -19.53 3.36 1.86
N GLN A 80 -20.45 4.07 2.55
CA GLN A 80 -20.06 5.00 3.61
C GLN A 80 -19.49 4.26 4.82
N LYS A 81 -20.09 3.13 5.20
CA LYS A 81 -19.59 2.28 6.30
C LYS A 81 -18.24 1.67 5.95
N ILE A 82 -18.05 1.24 4.70
CA ILE A 82 -16.77 0.72 4.20
C ILE A 82 -15.70 1.81 4.26
N TRP A 83 -15.97 3.02 3.74
CA TRP A 83 -15.05 4.15 3.81
C TRP A 83 -14.66 4.49 5.25
N ASN A 84 -15.63 4.55 6.17
CA ASN A 84 -15.35 4.82 7.57
C ASN A 84 -14.46 3.73 8.20
N ALA A 85 -14.70 2.45 7.88
CA ALA A 85 -13.85 1.36 8.34
C ALA A 85 -12.43 1.42 7.75
N PHE A 86 -12.29 1.81 6.47
CA PHE A 86 -11.01 2.05 5.84
C PHE A 86 -10.25 3.20 6.51
N LYS A 87 -10.89 4.36 6.71
CA LYS A 87 -10.27 5.51 7.39
C LYS A 87 -9.83 5.16 8.82
N ASN A 88 -10.66 4.44 9.56
CA ASN A 88 -10.39 4.10 10.95
C ASN A 88 -9.27 3.06 11.15
N SER A 89 -8.83 2.38 10.09
CA SER A 89 -7.73 1.43 10.21
C SER A 89 -6.38 2.13 10.45
N PHE A 90 -6.22 3.40 10.03
CA PHE A 90 -4.93 4.09 10.08
C PHE A 90 -4.96 5.50 10.69
N ILE A 91 -6.14 6.12 10.86
CA ILE A 91 -6.27 7.44 11.48
C ILE A 91 -5.99 7.38 12.99
N SER A 92 -5.39 8.45 13.53
CA SER A 92 -5.00 8.58 14.94
C SER A 92 -4.05 7.49 15.44
N LYS A 93 -3.36 6.79 14.53
CA LYS A 93 -2.37 5.75 14.83
C LYS A 93 -0.98 6.18 14.39
N ASP A 94 0.03 5.54 14.98
CA ASP A 94 1.38 5.65 14.47
C ASP A 94 1.46 5.01 13.08
N THR A 95 1.82 5.81 12.09
CA THR A 95 1.96 5.41 10.69
C THR A 95 2.99 4.31 10.48
N CYS A 96 3.82 3.98 11.48
CA CYS A 96 4.75 2.85 11.42
C CYS A 96 4.42 1.70 12.36
N ASN A 97 3.22 1.68 12.92
CA ASN A 97 2.75 0.61 13.80
C ASN A 97 1.33 0.15 13.43
N ILE A 98 1.04 0.05 12.12
CA ILE A 98 -0.21 -0.51 11.63
C ILE A 98 -0.11 -2.03 11.62
N THR A 99 -1.20 -2.72 11.98
CA THR A 99 -1.25 -4.19 12.00
C THR A 99 -2.34 -4.74 11.08
N GLU A 100 -2.33 -6.06 10.85
CA GLU A 100 -3.35 -6.73 10.03
C GLU A 100 -4.74 -6.65 10.70
N GLU A 101 -4.79 -6.62 12.03
CA GLU A 101 -5.99 -6.50 12.86
C GLU A 101 -6.72 -5.19 12.60
N ASP A 102 -5.98 -4.12 12.35
CA ASP A 102 -6.53 -2.79 12.09
C ASP A 102 -7.43 -2.76 10.85
N TYR A 103 -7.14 -3.59 9.85
CA TYR A 103 -7.94 -3.69 8.62
C TYR A 103 -9.03 -4.77 8.66
N GLN A 104 -9.11 -5.60 9.70
CA GLN A 104 -10.13 -6.66 9.79
C GLN A 104 -11.57 -6.13 9.73
N PRO A 105 -11.94 -5.00 10.38
CA PRO A 105 -13.28 -4.45 10.24
C PRO A 105 -13.64 -4.10 8.80
N LEU A 106 -12.68 -3.55 8.04
CA LEU A 106 -12.85 -3.25 6.62
C LEU A 106 -13.06 -4.54 5.80
N ILE A 107 -12.18 -5.52 5.97
CA ILE A 107 -12.21 -6.81 5.23
C ILE A 107 -13.55 -7.53 5.44
N LYS A 108 -14.08 -7.51 6.66
CA LYS A 108 -15.40 -8.11 6.96
C LYS A 108 -16.53 -7.44 6.17
N LEU A 109 -16.48 -6.13 5.97
CA LEU A 109 -17.50 -5.41 5.21
C LEU A 109 -17.39 -5.68 3.70
N THR A 110 -16.17 -5.85 3.20
CA THR A 110 -15.87 -5.98 1.78
C THR A 110 -15.65 -7.43 1.33
N THR A 111 -16.03 -8.42 2.14
CA THR A 111 -15.91 -9.83 1.75
C THR A 111 -16.73 -10.07 0.48
N GLN A 112 -16.06 -10.63 -0.52
CA GLN A 112 -16.58 -10.98 -1.84
C GLN A 112 -16.09 -12.40 -2.16
N THR A 113 -16.98 -13.25 -2.65
CA THR A 113 -16.61 -14.59 -3.12
C THR A 113 -16.39 -14.55 -4.62
N LEU A 114 -15.25 -15.07 -5.08
CA LEU A 114 -14.96 -15.23 -6.49
C LEU A 114 -15.25 -16.67 -6.93
N PRO A 115 -15.71 -16.89 -8.17
CA PRO A 115 -15.80 -18.24 -8.72
C PRO A 115 -14.41 -18.91 -8.79
N CYS A 116 -14.38 -20.24 -8.63
CA CYS A 116 -13.13 -20.99 -8.81
C CYS A 116 -12.64 -20.94 -10.25
N ASN A 117 -11.34 -21.17 -10.42
CA ASN A 117 -10.61 -21.10 -11.70
C ASN A 117 -10.45 -19.68 -12.29
N GLN A 118 -10.84 -18.64 -11.54
CA GLN A 118 -10.87 -17.27 -12.04
C GLN A 118 -9.83 -16.34 -11.42
N THR A 119 -8.98 -16.82 -10.50
CA THR A 119 -7.96 -16.00 -9.83
C THR A 119 -6.74 -15.80 -10.73
N LEU A 120 -6.32 -14.54 -10.88
CA LEU A 120 -5.10 -14.14 -11.59
C LEU A 120 -4.21 -13.25 -10.70
N PHE A 121 -3.15 -13.84 -10.16
CA PHE A 121 -2.08 -13.11 -9.49
C PHE A 121 -1.18 -12.42 -10.51
N TRP A 122 -0.36 -11.48 -10.06
CA TRP A 122 0.63 -10.85 -10.92
C TRP A 122 1.82 -10.31 -10.14
N SER A 123 2.97 -10.23 -10.79
CA SER A 123 4.18 -9.62 -10.22
C SER A 123 4.91 -8.84 -11.29
N LYS A 124 5.07 -7.52 -11.06
CA LYS A 124 5.77 -6.58 -11.96
C LYS A 124 5.15 -6.49 -13.36
N THR A 125 3.85 -6.74 -13.48
CA THR A 125 3.07 -6.73 -14.73
C THR A 125 1.76 -5.95 -14.62
N ASN A 126 1.61 -5.04 -13.63
CA ASN A 126 0.39 -4.28 -13.31
C ASN A 126 -0.34 -3.73 -14.56
N VAL A 127 0.38 -2.99 -15.42
CA VAL A 127 -0.23 -2.37 -16.60
C VAL A 127 -0.77 -3.42 -17.57
N LEU A 128 -0.03 -4.51 -17.80
CA LEU A 128 -0.41 -5.55 -18.75
C LEU A 128 -1.56 -6.41 -18.21
N VAL A 129 -1.49 -6.81 -16.93
CA VAL A 129 -2.52 -7.67 -16.34
C VAL A 129 -3.88 -6.97 -16.31
N HIS A 130 -3.95 -5.68 -15.96
CA HIS A 130 -5.22 -4.93 -15.94
C HIS A 130 -5.74 -4.61 -17.34
N ARG A 131 -4.87 -4.47 -18.35
CA ARG A 131 -5.34 -4.41 -19.75
C ARG A 131 -5.95 -5.74 -20.17
N TYR A 132 -5.35 -6.85 -19.75
CA TYR A 132 -5.85 -8.18 -20.07
C TYR A 132 -7.18 -8.48 -19.36
N THR A 133 -7.34 -8.22 -18.07
CA THR A 133 -8.62 -8.49 -17.36
C THR A 133 -9.76 -7.58 -17.79
N LYS A 134 -9.47 -6.38 -18.32
CA LYS A 134 -10.48 -5.56 -19.02
C LYS A 134 -11.03 -6.21 -20.29
N ALA A 135 -10.18 -6.94 -21.02
CA ALA A 135 -10.57 -7.66 -22.23
C ALA A 135 -11.16 -9.05 -21.92
N GLN A 136 -10.61 -9.75 -20.91
CA GLN A 136 -11.05 -11.06 -20.44
C GLN A 136 -11.67 -10.94 -19.05
N LYS A 137 -12.98 -10.74 -19.01
CA LYS A 137 -13.74 -10.47 -17.78
C LYS A 137 -13.93 -11.68 -16.86
N GLU A 138 -13.48 -12.87 -17.28
CA GLU A 138 -13.59 -14.10 -16.49
C GLU A 138 -12.42 -14.31 -15.52
N LEU A 139 -11.39 -13.48 -15.56
CA LEU A 139 -10.25 -13.53 -14.65
C LEU A 139 -10.19 -12.26 -13.81
N PHE A 140 -9.93 -12.43 -12.53
CA PHE A 140 -9.89 -11.36 -11.55
C PHE A 140 -8.50 -11.28 -10.94
N THR A 141 -7.86 -10.13 -11.04
CA THR A 141 -6.78 -9.77 -10.12
C THR A 141 -7.34 -9.34 -8.76
N LEU A 142 -6.45 -9.07 -7.81
CA LEU A 142 -6.86 -8.51 -6.53
C LEU A 142 -7.59 -7.17 -6.71
N GLU A 143 -7.09 -6.34 -7.62
CA GLU A 143 -7.61 -5.01 -7.95
C GLU A 143 -8.94 -5.07 -8.73
N ASP A 144 -9.29 -6.23 -9.28
CA ASP A 144 -10.62 -6.50 -9.85
C ASP A 144 -11.65 -6.91 -8.77
N THR A 145 -11.25 -7.05 -7.49
CA THR A 145 -12.17 -7.27 -6.36
C THR A 145 -12.64 -5.96 -5.75
N LEU A 146 -13.75 -5.96 -5.00
CA LEU A 146 -14.31 -4.74 -4.39
C LEU A 146 -13.25 -3.95 -3.60
N LEU A 147 -12.53 -4.61 -2.70
CA LEU A 147 -11.56 -3.95 -1.84
C LEU A 147 -10.31 -3.48 -2.59
N GLY A 148 -9.79 -4.31 -3.51
CA GLY A 148 -8.66 -3.93 -4.35
C GLY A 148 -9.01 -2.74 -5.25
N TYR A 149 -10.15 -2.81 -5.95
CA TYR A 149 -10.64 -1.76 -6.85
C TYR A 149 -10.73 -0.39 -6.16
N MET A 150 -11.27 -0.34 -4.95
CA MET A 150 -11.40 0.92 -4.20
C MET A 150 -10.04 1.52 -3.79
N ALA A 151 -9.02 0.68 -3.54
CA ALA A 151 -7.72 1.10 -3.03
C ALA A 151 -6.61 1.21 -4.09
N ASP A 152 -6.87 0.74 -5.31
CA ASP A 152 -5.89 0.64 -6.39
C ASP A 152 -5.24 2.00 -6.72
N ASP A 153 -3.91 2.03 -6.83
CA ASP A 153 -3.09 3.25 -7.04
C ASP A 153 -3.28 4.38 -6.00
N LEU A 154 -3.94 4.13 -4.85
CA LEU A 154 -4.09 5.14 -3.79
C LEU A 154 -2.93 5.06 -2.79
N ILE A 155 -2.58 6.23 -2.24
CA ILE A 155 -1.63 6.39 -1.14
C ILE A 155 -2.38 7.02 0.04
N TRP A 156 -2.15 6.52 1.25
CA TRP A 156 -2.76 7.08 2.44
C TRP A 156 -1.90 6.89 3.68
N CYS A 157 -1.99 7.86 4.57
CA CYS A 157 -1.50 7.73 5.93
C CYS A 157 -2.19 8.71 6.88
N GLY A 158 -2.19 8.35 8.15
CA GLY A 158 -2.56 9.25 9.24
C GLY A 158 -1.33 9.90 9.86
N SER A 159 -1.53 10.41 11.06
CA SER A 159 -0.47 10.87 11.94
C SER A 159 -0.85 10.54 13.38
N SER A 160 0.14 10.21 14.20
CA SER A 160 -0.10 9.90 15.62
C SER A 160 -0.76 11.10 16.31
N GLY A 161 -1.82 10.84 17.07
CA GLY A 161 -2.57 11.86 17.82
C GLY A 161 -3.41 12.83 16.97
N ASN A 162 -3.50 12.65 15.65
CA ASN A 162 -4.35 13.47 14.77
C ASN A 162 -5.39 12.60 14.05
N SER A 163 -6.65 13.06 14.06
CA SER A 163 -7.78 12.44 13.37
C SER A 163 -7.83 12.74 11.86
N GLU A 164 -6.92 13.60 11.38
CA GLU A 164 -6.76 13.99 9.99
C GLU A 164 -5.72 13.13 9.24
N MET A 165 -5.90 13.06 7.92
CA MET A 165 -4.96 12.40 7.02
C MET A 165 -3.75 13.31 6.77
N ASN A 166 -2.58 12.71 6.58
CA ASN A 166 -1.39 13.45 6.21
C ASN A 166 -1.27 13.54 4.68
N TYR A 167 -1.64 14.68 4.13
CA TYR A 167 -1.55 14.99 2.69
C TYR A 167 -0.17 15.51 2.27
N GLN A 168 0.72 15.83 3.22
CA GLN A 168 2.03 16.37 2.92
C GLN A 168 3.02 15.26 2.55
N SER A 169 3.03 14.18 3.32
CA SER A 169 3.98 13.08 3.10
C SER A 169 3.56 11.80 3.83
N CYS A 170 3.89 10.63 3.27
CA CYS A 170 3.69 9.32 3.88
C CYS A 170 5.00 8.50 3.87
N PRO A 171 5.17 7.51 4.77
CA PRO A 171 6.35 6.65 4.76
C PRO A 171 6.51 5.92 3.42
N SER A 172 7.70 5.99 2.82
CA SER A 172 8.04 5.22 1.62
C SER A 172 8.31 3.75 1.94
N ARG A 173 8.24 2.89 0.91
CA ARG A 173 7.98 1.45 1.05
C ARG A 173 9.05 0.61 1.76
N MET A 174 10.31 1.05 1.95
CA MET A 174 11.35 0.12 2.44
C MET A 174 12.46 0.65 3.35
N GLU A 175 12.74 1.96 3.47
CA GLU A 175 13.93 2.39 4.22
C GLU A 175 13.66 2.84 5.66
N ASN A 176 12.41 3.19 6.01
CA ASN A 176 12.12 3.82 7.31
C ASN A 176 10.99 3.15 8.12
N CYS A 177 10.22 2.21 7.53
CA CYS A 177 8.93 1.80 8.10
C CYS A 177 8.33 0.53 7.46
N SER A 178 8.51 -0.65 8.07
CA SER A 178 7.97 -1.91 7.54
C SER A 178 6.46 -2.10 7.74
N ASN A 179 5.84 -1.32 8.64
CA ASN A 179 4.43 -1.43 9.02
C ASN A 179 3.63 -0.17 8.64
N SER A 180 3.83 0.33 7.41
CA SER A 180 3.06 1.46 6.89
C SER A 180 1.62 1.07 6.52
N PRO A 181 0.64 2.00 6.56
CA PRO A 181 -0.75 1.69 6.27
C PRO A 181 -0.96 1.01 4.93
N VAL A 182 -0.35 1.54 3.87
CA VAL A 182 -0.48 1.01 2.50
C VAL A 182 0.18 -0.37 2.39
N PHE A 183 1.37 -0.56 2.97
CA PHE A 183 2.06 -1.84 2.90
C PHE A 183 1.30 -2.94 3.64
N VAL A 184 0.85 -2.65 4.87
CA VAL A 184 0.09 -3.60 5.69
C VAL A 184 -1.24 -3.92 5.01
N PHE A 185 -1.94 -2.93 4.47
CA PHE A 185 -3.16 -3.16 3.68
C PHE A 185 -2.93 -4.18 2.57
N TRP A 186 -2.00 -3.91 1.66
CA TRP A 186 -1.77 -4.81 0.52
C TRP A 186 -1.30 -6.18 0.98
N LYS A 187 -0.47 -6.28 2.02
CA LYS A 187 -0.08 -7.56 2.62
C LYS A 187 -1.30 -8.34 3.12
N THR A 188 -2.18 -7.70 3.90
CA THR A 188 -3.36 -8.35 4.48
C THR A 188 -4.35 -8.78 3.40
N VAL A 189 -4.63 -7.91 2.43
CA VAL A 189 -5.61 -8.21 1.39
C VAL A 189 -5.08 -9.24 0.39
N SER A 190 -3.78 -9.20 0.05
CA SER A 190 -3.13 -10.22 -0.78
C SER A 190 -3.18 -11.61 -0.13
N LYS A 191 -2.94 -11.67 1.19
CA LYS A 191 -3.10 -12.92 1.97
C LYS A 191 -4.52 -13.45 1.86
N LYS A 192 -5.54 -12.62 2.08
CA LYS A 192 -6.96 -13.01 2.01
C LYS A 192 -7.37 -13.46 0.61
N PHE A 193 -6.85 -12.80 -0.43
CA PHE A 193 -7.08 -13.16 -1.81
C PHE A 193 -6.49 -14.54 -2.15
N ALA A 194 -5.28 -14.83 -1.67
CA ALA A 194 -4.66 -16.14 -1.81
C ALA A 194 -5.39 -17.25 -1.03
N GLU A 195 -5.80 -16.99 0.22
CA GLU A 195 -6.59 -17.94 1.03
C GLU A 195 -7.95 -18.27 0.38
N ALA A 196 -8.53 -17.32 -0.36
CA ALA A 196 -9.80 -17.47 -1.04
C ALA A 196 -9.71 -18.19 -2.40
N ALA A 197 -8.52 -18.26 -3.00
CA ALA A 197 -8.31 -18.81 -4.33
C ALA A 197 -8.64 -20.31 -4.40
N CYS A 198 -9.21 -20.76 -5.52
CA CYS A 198 -9.59 -22.16 -5.70
C CYS A 198 -9.57 -22.59 -7.17
N GLY A 199 -9.40 -23.90 -7.39
CA GLY A 199 -9.29 -24.53 -8.70
C GLY A 199 -7.95 -24.22 -9.37
N VAL A 200 -7.99 -23.86 -10.65
CA VAL A 200 -6.84 -23.44 -11.44
C VAL A 200 -6.57 -21.96 -11.20
N VAL A 201 -5.46 -21.65 -10.55
CA VAL A 201 -5.03 -20.26 -10.33
C VAL A 201 -3.96 -19.88 -11.35
N HIS A 202 -3.96 -18.62 -11.77
CA HIS A 202 -3.04 -18.09 -12.77
C HIS A 202 -2.10 -17.06 -12.15
N VAL A 203 -0.91 -16.89 -12.69
CA VAL A 203 -0.02 -15.77 -12.35
C VAL A 203 0.62 -15.20 -13.60
N MET A 204 0.59 -13.87 -13.76
CA MET A 204 1.33 -13.17 -14.81
C MET A 204 2.64 -12.58 -14.26
N LEU A 205 3.78 -13.04 -14.78
CA LEU A 205 5.12 -12.63 -14.37
C LEU A 205 5.82 -11.87 -15.49
N ASN A 206 6.77 -10.99 -15.14
CA ASN A 206 7.55 -10.21 -16.10
C ASN A 206 8.86 -10.95 -16.43
N GLY A 207 9.02 -11.43 -17.66
CA GLY A 207 10.23 -12.08 -18.17
C GLY A 207 11.27 -11.10 -18.71
N SER A 208 10.93 -9.82 -18.87
CA SER A 208 11.84 -8.76 -19.32
C SER A 208 12.62 -8.08 -18.19
N ILE A 209 12.56 -8.64 -16.98
CA ILE A 209 13.40 -8.26 -15.84
C ILE A 209 14.28 -9.43 -15.41
N SER A 210 15.36 -9.13 -14.68
CA SER A 210 16.38 -10.12 -14.30
C SER A 210 15.86 -11.34 -13.55
N ARG A 211 14.74 -11.20 -12.82
CA ARG A 211 14.06 -12.29 -12.12
C ARG A 211 12.55 -12.11 -12.20
N ALA A 212 11.88 -12.98 -12.95
CA ALA A 212 10.42 -13.00 -13.06
C ALA A 212 9.75 -13.34 -11.72
N PHE A 213 10.37 -14.24 -10.94
CA PHE A 213 9.95 -14.58 -9.58
C PHE A 213 10.95 -14.11 -8.52
N VAL A 214 10.45 -13.41 -7.51
CA VAL A 214 11.25 -12.95 -6.36
C VAL A 214 10.60 -13.42 -5.06
N ARG A 215 11.32 -14.25 -4.30
CA ARG A 215 10.80 -14.90 -3.08
C ARG A 215 10.33 -13.90 -2.01
N ASN A 216 10.97 -12.73 -1.89
CA ASN A 216 10.61 -11.70 -0.91
C ASN A 216 9.56 -10.69 -1.41
N SER A 217 9.01 -10.86 -2.62
CA SER A 217 7.89 -10.04 -3.11
C SER A 217 6.59 -10.39 -2.37
N ILE A 218 5.55 -9.56 -2.52
CA ILE A 218 4.20 -9.90 -1.99
C ILE A 218 3.70 -11.22 -2.58
N PHE A 219 3.83 -11.41 -3.90
CA PHE A 219 3.47 -12.67 -4.54
C PHE A 219 4.24 -13.86 -3.93
N GLY A 220 5.57 -13.74 -3.81
CA GLY A 220 6.41 -14.85 -3.32
C GLY A 220 6.28 -15.15 -1.83
N SER A 221 6.25 -14.12 -0.97
CA SER A 221 6.31 -14.28 0.49
C SER A 221 4.94 -14.37 1.15
N ILE A 222 3.90 -13.86 0.49
CA ILE A 222 2.53 -13.82 1.03
C ILE A 222 1.63 -14.70 0.19
N GLU A 223 1.40 -14.37 -1.08
CA GLU A 223 0.33 -15.00 -1.86
C GLU A 223 0.62 -16.49 -2.10
N VAL A 224 1.79 -16.81 -2.66
CA VAL A 224 2.27 -18.18 -2.89
C VAL A 224 2.23 -19.03 -1.61
N MET A 225 2.61 -18.44 -0.48
CA MET A 225 2.67 -19.18 0.79
C MET A 225 1.28 -19.51 1.34
N ASN A 226 0.27 -18.70 1.03
CA ASN A 226 -1.12 -18.88 1.45
C ASN A 226 -2.00 -19.58 0.39
N LEU A 227 -1.40 -20.16 -0.65
CA LEU A 227 -2.10 -21.12 -1.51
C LEU A 227 -2.18 -22.48 -0.81
N HIS A 228 -3.33 -23.13 -0.86
CA HIS A 228 -3.58 -24.38 -0.14
C HIS A 228 -4.06 -25.48 -1.07
N GLN A 229 -3.44 -26.66 -1.01
CA GLN A 229 -3.75 -27.78 -1.91
C GLN A 229 -5.21 -28.25 -1.80
N GLU A 230 -5.85 -28.08 -0.64
CA GLU A 230 -7.25 -28.49 -0.46
C GLU A 230 -8.22 -27.70 -1.35
N ARG A 231 -7.81 -26.51 -1.84
CA ARG A 231 -8.62 -25.64 -2.68
C ARG A 231 -8.01 -25.39 -4.05
N VAL A 232 -6.68 -25.33 -4.15
CA VAL A 232 -5.94 -24.97 -5.35
C VAL A 232 -5.43 -26.24 -6.03
N HIS A 233 -5.98 -26.54 -7.21
CA HIS A 233 -5.67 -27.76 -7.97
C HIS A 233 -4.43 -27.59 -8.86
N SER A 234 -4.10 -26.37 -9.28
CA SER A 234 -2.87 -26.08 -10.04
C SER A 234 -2.57 -24.59 -10.12
N LEU A 235 -1.30 -24.22 -10.16
CA LEU A 235 -0.82 -22.88 -10.52
C LEU A 235 -0.30 -22.87 -11.97
N ARG A 236 -0.82 -21.95 -12.79
CA ARG A 236 -0.37 -21.70 -14.18
C ARG A 236 0.34 -20.35 -14.26
N ALA A 237 1.63 -20.35 -14.55
CA ALA A 237 2.41 -19.13 -14.75
C ALA A 237 2.46 -18.74 -16.23
N TRP A 238 2.28 -17.45 -16.49
CA TRP A 238 2.53 -16.81 -17.78
C TRP A 238 3.70 -15.86 -17.62
N VAL A 239 4.85 -16.22 -18.17
CA VAL A 239 6.03 -15.34 -18.17
C VAL A 239 5.97 -14.52 -19.45
N MET A 240 5.65 -13.24 -19.31
CA MET A 240 5.42 -12.33 -20.43
C MET A 240 6.65 -11.47 -20.66
N HIS A 241 7.10 -11.40 -21.91
CA HIS A 241 8.19 -10.51 -22.33
C HIS A 241 7.63 -9.28 -23.03
N ASP A 242 8.29 -8.13 -22.91
CA ASP A 242 7.93 -6.93 -23.66
C ASP A 242 8.21 -7.10 -25.15
N ILE A 243 7.40 -6.45 -26.00
CA ILE A 243 7.59 -6.49 -27.45
C ILE A 243 8.88 -5.72 -27.80
N GLY A 244 9.83 -6.39 -28.43
CA GLY A 244 11.15 -5.81 -28.73
C GLY A 244 12.03 -5.61 -27.48
N GLY A 245 11.60 -6.09 -26.31
CA GLY A 245 12.35 -6.01 -25.07
C GLY A 245 13.27 -7.20 -24.85
N ASP A 246 14.01 -7.16 -23.73
CA ASP A 246 14.94 -8.21 -23.36
C ASP A 246 14.20 -9.48 -22.91
N PHE A 247 14.78 -10.63 -23.24
CA PHE A 247 14.38 -11.96 -22.75
C PHE A 247 15.24 -12.33 -21.54
N SER A 248 15.03 -11.64 -20.42
CA SER A 248 15.90 -11.72 -19.24
C SER A 248 15.66 -12.97 -18.38
N ASP A 249 14.43 -13.47 -18.33
CA ASP A 249 14.05 -14.67 -17.57
C ASP A 249 12.88 -15.38 -18.27
N SER A 250 12.76 -16.69 -18.14
CA SER A 250 11.76 -17.50 -18.86
C SER A 250 11.24 -18.65 -18.01
N CYS A 251 10.31 -19.44 -18.53
CA CYS A 251 9.84 -20.66 -17.86
C CYS A 251 10.93 -21.70 -17.56
N SER A 252 12.07 -21.61 -18.25
CA SER A 252 13.24 -22.46 -18.01
C SER A 252 14.23 -21.85 -17.00
N GLY A 253 14.05 -20.58 -16.65
CA GLY A 253 14.94 -19.79 -15.82
C GLY A 253 14.97 -20.18 -14.34
N SER A 254 16.07 -19.81 -13.67
CA SER A 254 16.32 -20.19 -12.27
C SER A 254 15.25 -19.66 -11.31
N SER A 255 14.76 -18.44 -11.52
CA SER A 255 13.73 -17.86 -10.66
C SER A 255 12.40 -18.63 -10.75
N ILE A 256 12.02 -19.10 -11.93
CA ILE A 256 10.82 -19.92 -12.12
C ILE A 256 11.03 -21.33 -11.55
N ASN A 257 12.25 -21.87 -11.59
CA ASN A 257 12.58 -23.12 -10.91
C ASN A 257 12.43 -23.01 -9.38
N ASP A 258 12.73 -21.86 -8.78
CA ASP A 258 12.46 -21.60 -7.36
C ASP A 258 10.95 -21.67 -7.06
N LEU A 259 10.12 -21.01 -7.88
CA LEU A 259 8.66 -21.07 -7.75
C LEU A 259 8.13 -22.50 -7.92
N ARG A 260 8.62 -23.23 -8.92
CA ARG A 260 8.28 -24.64 -9.16
C ARG A 260 8.60 -25.51 -7.94
N SER A 261 9.71 -25.25 -7.27
CA SER A 261 10.12 -25.99 -6.08
C SER A 261 9.18 -25.73 -4.90
N ILE A 262 8.80 -24.47 -4.67
CA ILE A 262 7.82 -24.11 -3.62
C ILE A 262 6.46 -24.78 -3.91
N MET A 263 6.01 -24.79 -5.17
CA MET A 263 4.75 -25.45 -5.54
C MET A 263 4.80 -26.97 -5.31
N ARG A 264 5.94 -27.60 -5.60
CA ARG A 264 6.16 -29.03 -5.33
C ARG A 264 6.09 -29.33 -3.83
N GLU A 265 6.72 -28.52 -2.98
CA GLU A 265 6.65 -28.67 -1.52
C GLU A 265 5.22 -28.54 -0.99
N LYS A 266 4.41 -27.70 -1.64
CA LYS A 266 2.99 -27.51 -1.32
C LYS A 266 2.06 -28.53 -1.99
N ASN A 267 2.60 -29.49 -2.75
CA ASN A 267 1.84 -30.48 -3.52
C ASN A 267 0.82 -29.87 -4.50
N ILE A 268 1.11 -28.68 -5.03
CA ILE A 268 0.29 -27.99 -6.03
C ILE A 268 0.97 -28.18 -7.40
N PRO A 269 0.29 -28.81 -8.38
CA PRO A 269 0.79 -28.89 -9.75
C PRO A 269 1.12 -27.51 -10.33
N PHE A 270 2.29 -27.39 -10.95
CA PHE A 270 2.77 -26.14 -11.55
C PHE A 270 3.01 -26.31 -13.05
N THR A 271 2.50 -25.38 -13.84
CA THR A 271 2.78 -25.26 -15.27
C THR A 271 3.22 -23.85 -15.60
N CYS A 272 4.07 -23.69 -16.60
CA CYS A 272 4.56 -22.40 -17.04
C CYS A 272 4.49 -22.30 -18.56
N GLN A 273 4.09 -21.14 -19.06
CA GLN A 273 4.10 -20.82 -20.47
C GLN A 273 4.73 -19.44 -20.69
N ASP A 274 5.75 -19.39 -21.52
CA ASP A 274 6.29 -18.13 -22.02
C ASP A 274 5.30 -17.54 -23.05
N ASP A 275 5.08 -16.24 -22.95
CA ASP A 275 4.34 -15.45 -23.92
C ASP A 275 2.95 -16.01 -24.26
N TYR A 276 2.14 -16.18 -23.22
CA TYR A 276 0.78 -16.70 -23.35
C TYR A 276 -0.02 -15.93 -24.42
N LYS A 277 -0.42 -16.64 -25.48
CA LYS A 277 -0.94 -16.03 -26.73
C LYS A 277 -2.04 -14.98 -26.50
N PRO A 278 -3.10 -15.23 -25.71
CA PRO A 278 -4.12 -14.22 -25.43
C PRO A 278 -3.56 -12.90 -24.87
N VAL A 279 -2.58 -12.97 -23.98
CA VAL A 279 -1.94 -11.78 -23.40
C VAL A 279 -0.99 -11.14 -24.42
N ARG A 280 -0.30 -11.94 -25.22
CA ARG A 280 0.56 -11.45 -26.32
C ARG A 280 -0.24 -10.60 -27.32
N TYR A 281 -1.47 -10.99 -27.68
CA TYR A 281 -2.35 -10.17 -28.52
C TYR A 281 -2.61 -8.78 -27.91
N ILE A 282 -2.81 -8.68 -26.59
CA ILE A 282 -3.01 -7.39 -25.90
C ILE A 282 -1.75 -6.51 -25.98
N GLN A 283 -0.54 -7.08 -25.87
CA GLN A 283 0.70 -6.32 -26.04
C GLN A 283 0.88 -5.79 -27.47
N CYS A 284 0.44 -6.59 -28.45
CA CYS A 284 0.54 -6.25 -29.87
C CYS A 284 -0.39 -5.12 -30.31
N VAL A 285 -1.46 -4.81 -29.56
CA VAL A 285 -2.32 -3.63 -29.83
C VAL A 285 -1.49 -2.33 -29.82
N SER A 286 -0.44 -2.24 -29.01
CA SER A 286 0.46 -1.07 -28.97
C SER A 286 1.66 -1.17 -29.93
N HIS A 287 1.86 -2.32 -30.58
CA HIS A 287 3.00 -2.61 -31.46
C HIS A 287 2.58 -3.39 -32.71
N PRO A 288 1.61 -2.90 -33.51
CA PRO A 288 0.99 -3.69 -34.57
C PRO A 288 1.96 -4.11 -35.69
N GLU A 289 2.99 -3.31 -35.96
CA GLU A 289 3.96 -3.56 -37.03
C GLU A 289 5.18 -4.38 -36.58
N HIS A 290 5.24 -4.79 -35.30
CA HIS A 290 6.39 -5.54 -34.80
C HIS A 290 6.34 -7.00 -35.27
N SER A 291 7.47 -7.56 -35.70
CA SER A 291 7.54 -8.92 -36.28
C SER A 291 7.11 -10.05 -35.34
N SER A 292 7.15 -9.82 -34.03
CA SER A 292 6.66 -10.75 -33.00
C SER A 292 5.14 -10.71 -32.81
N CYS A 293 4.44 -9.82 -33.53
CA CYS A 293 3.01 -9.70 -33.51
C CYS A 293 2.38 -10.37 -34.74
N PRO A 294 1.22 -11.04 -34.58
CA PRO A 294 0.53 -11.74 -35.65
C PRO A 294 -0.18 -10.81 -36.64
#